data_AF-A0A0D2JNR0-F1
#
_entry.id   AF-A0A0D2JNR0-F1
#
_cell.length_a   1.000
_cell.length_b   1.000
_cell.length_c   1.000
_cell.angle_alpha   90.00
_cell.angle_beta   90.00
_cell.angle_gamma   90.00
#
_symmetry.space_group_name_H-M   'P 1'
#
loop_
_entity.id
_entity.type
_entity.pdbx_description
1 polymer ?
#
loop_
_entity_poly.entity_id
_entity_poly.type
_entity_poly.pdbx_seq_one_letter_code
_entity_poly.pdbx_strand_id
1 'polypeptide(L)'
;MADREDQAAESGEADVEMGTMEEVQEGEDEKVEGEEAGNDTLVANGNTSSNPQTMFLEYLKSPIVQLIVGAGDDETTLTAHKAILSKSPYFSEILSALDDDALVVELPDESLDAVGCFLQYQYTGEYFPRRLADSPDGLEPDPSVPAIDSTGAQLLKHARVYTLAQKLGLPDLKTLAHSKIHRINSTAVGEIAYARFVYGNTPADDVTIRKPVAAFWATRSHVLRHEAEDEFKAMCLEYPQFGFDVLSLVLDQREKRAREREEEGTPGGTKGRKRMRPSVNI
;
A
#
# COMPACT_ATOMS: atom_id res chain seq x y z
N MET A 1 -34.64 -51.85 4.01
CA MET A 1 -34.18 -51.79 5.42
C MET A 1 -32.76 -51.26 5.42
N ALA A 2 -32.59 -50.05 5.97
CA ALA A 2 -31.37 -49.33 6.37
C ALA A 2 -30.29 -49.14 5.29
N ASP A 3 -30.18 -47.98 4.63
CA ASP A 3 -29.69 -46.66 5.11
C ASP A 3 -28.36 -46.70 5.87
N ARG A 4 -27.34 -46.08 5.24
CA ARG A 4 -26.23 -45.44 5.94
C ARG A 4 -25.70 -44.29 5.09
N GLU A 5 -26.12 -43.09 5.46
CA GLU A 5 -25.69 -41.78 4.96
C GLU A 5 -24.33 -41.35 5.56
N ASP A 6 -23.68 -40.46 4.80
CA ASP A 6 -22.79 -39.35 5.14
C ASP A 6 -21.54 -39.51 6.02
N GLN A 7 -20.42 -39.02 5.48
CA GLN A 7 -19.66 -37.90 6.06
C GLN A 7 -18.71 -37.28 5.03
N ALA A 8 -19.09 -36.11 4.53
CA ALA A 8 -18.20 -35.15 3.86
C ALA A 8 -17.33 -34.47 4.93
N ALA A 9 -16.01 -34.43 4.71
CA ALA A 9 -15.09 -33.71 5.57
C ALA A 9 -15.04 -32.24 5.13
N GLU A 10 -15.69 -31.41 5.94
CA GLU A 10 -15.64 -29.95 5.93
C GLU A 10 -14.30 -29.49 6.54
N SER A 11 -13.38 -28.98 5.72
CA SER A 11 -12.17 -28.31 6.21
C SER A 11 -12.45 -26.81 6.30
N GLY A 12 -12.83 -26.35 7.50
CA GLY A 12 -13.01 -24.94 7.81
C GLY A 12 -11.69 -24.18 7.82
N GLU A 13 -11.57 -23.20 6.95
CA GLU A 13 -10.55 -22.15 7.01
C GLU A 13 -10.97 -21.12 8.07
N ALA A 14 -10.06 -20.78 8.97
CA ALA A 14 -10.27 -19.73 9.96
C ALA A 14 -9.49 -18.48 9.54
N ASP A 15 -10.22 -17.40 9.27
CA ASP A 15 -9.72 -16.05 9.08
C ASP A 15 -8.90 -15.60 10.30
N VAL A 16 -7.70 -15.07 10.06
CA VAL A 16 -6.88 -14.43 11.08
C VAL A 16 -6.79 -12.94 10.77
N GLU A 17 -7.59 -12.18 11.50
CA GLU A 17 -7.62 -10.72 11.56
C GLU A 17 -6.26 -10.19 12.06
N MET A 18 -5.60 -9.34 11.25
CA MET A 18 -4.30 -8.76 11.59
C MET A 18 -4.49 -7.43 12.31
N GLY A 19 -4.07 -7.39 13.58
CA GLY A 19 -4.22 -6.25 14.47
C GLY A 19 -3.47 -4.99 14.02
N THR A 20 -4.18 -3.88 14.11
CA THR A 20 -3.71 -2.51 13.95
C THR A 20 -2.86 -2.08 15.16
N MET A 21 -1.74 -1.39 14.91
CA MET A 21 -1.01 -0.63 15.93
C MET A 21 -1.61 0.78 15.98
N GLU A 22 -2.15 1.18 17.14
CA GLU A 22 -2.62 2.54 17.40
C GLU A 22 -1.46 3.46 17.78
N GLU A 23 -1.38 4.62 17.11
CA GLU A 23 -0.60 5.77 17.56
C GLU A 23 -1.46 6.63 18.49
N VAL A 24 -0.87 6.98 19.64
CA VAL A 24 -1.49 7.77 20.71
C VAL A 24 -1.49 9.25 20.31
N GLN A 25 -2.66 9.88 20.30
CA GLN A 25 -2.81 11.33 20.15
C GLN A 25 -3.52 11.89 21.39
N GLU A 26 -2.75 12.57 22.25
CA GLU A 26 -3.27 13.36 23.37
C GLU A 26 -3.89 14.66 22.83
N GLY A 27 -5.12 14.93 23.24
CA GLY A 27 -5.80 16.19 22.99
C GLY A 27 -5.87 17.03 24.25
N GLU A 28 -5.86 18.36 24.09
CA GLU A 28 -6.43 19.30 25.06
C GLU A 28 -7.17 20.40 24.29
N ASP A 29 -8.48 20.41 24.45
CA ASP A 29 -9.39 21.52 24.14
C ASP A 29 -9.43 22.46 25.36
N GLU A 30 -9.13 23.74 25.17
CA GLU A 30 -9.62 24.79 26.07
C GLU A 30 -10.31 25.91 25.27
N LYS A 31 -11.61 26.05 25.55
CA LYS A 31 -12.44 27.21 25.17
C LYS A 31 -12.11 28.40 26.05
N VAL A 32 -11.95 29.58 25.45
CA VAL A 32 -12.19 30.86 26.15
C VAL A 32 -12.95 31.80 25.20
N GLU A 33 -14.11 32.28 25.66
CA GLU A 33 -14.92 33.33 25.05
C GLU A 33 -14.30 34.72 25.25
N GLY A 34 -14.53 35.62 24.29
CA GLY A 34 -14.25 37.05 24.46
C GLY A 34 -14.78 37.88 23.28
N GLU A 35 -15.81 38.68 23.55
CA GLU A 35 -16.36 39.69 22.64
C GLU A 35 -15.55 41.01 22.68
N GLU A 36 -15.75 41.80 21.60
CA GLU A 36 -15.62 43.25 21.44
C GLU A 36 -14.36 43.92 20.83
N ALA A 37 -14.66 44.65 19.74
CA ALA A 37 -14.22 46.00 19.36
C ALA A 37 -12.84 46.25 18.69
N GLY A 38 -12.89 46.41 17.36
CA GLY A 38 -12.40 47.58 16.61
C GLY A 38 -10.90 47.93 16.61
N ASN A 39 -10.22 47.78 15.46
CA ASN A 39 -9.64 48.88 14.67
C ASN A 39 -8.91 48.34 13.42
N ASP A 40 -8.93 49.15 12.36
CA ASP A 40 -8.28 49.02 11.07
C ASP A 40 -6.79 48.68 11.16
N THR A 41 -6.36 47.59 10.52
CA THR A 41 -5.01 47.44 9.96
C THR A 41 -5.06 46.44 8.81
N LEU A 42 -4.93 46.98 7.60
CA LEU A 42 -4.63 46.25 6.37
C LEU A 42 -3.36 45.41 6.56
N VAL A 43 -3.53 44.09 6.67
CA VAL A 43 -2.44 43.14 6.47
C VAL A 43 -2.88 42.17 5.40
N ALA A 44 -2.30 42.33 4.21
CA ALA A 44 -2.44 41.42 3.09
C ALA A 44 -1.80 40.07 3.45
N ASN A 45 -2.57 39.19 4.10
CA ASN A 45 -2.23 37.78 4.19
C ASN A 45 -2.79 37.08 2.96
N GLY A 46 -1.91 36.86 1.99
CA GLY A 46 -2.13 36.00 0.83
C GLY A 46 -2.27 34.53 1.23
N ASN A 47 -3.37 34.18 1.87
CA ASN A 47 -3.96 32.86 1.75
C ASN A 47 -5.10 32.99 0.76
N THR A 48 -4.77 32.97 -0.53
CA THR A 48 -5.76 32.62 -1.54
C THR A 48 -6.07 31.14 -1.34
N SER A 49 -7.05 30.85 -0.49
CA SER A 49 -7.85 29.64 -0.62
C SER A 49 -8.53 29.71 -1.98
N SER A 50 -7.77 29.35 -3.01
CA SER A 50 -8.21 29.37 -4.40
C SER A 50 -9.48 28.56 -4.48
N ASN A 51 -10.58 29.20 -4.87
CA ASN A 51 -11.86 28.54 -4.99
C ASN A 51 -11.67 27.29 -5.89
N PRO A 52 -12.09 26.08 -5.46
CA PRO A 52 -11.89 24.87 -6.27
C PRO A 52 -12.48 25.01 -7.67
N GLN A 53 -13.53 25.83 -7.83
CA GLN A 53 -14.14 26.13 -9.12
C GLN A 53 -13.27 27.02 -10.00
N THR A 54 -12.49 27.95 -9.44
CA THR A 54 -11.56 28.78 -10.24
C THR A 54 -10.36 27.96 -10.70
N MET A 55 -9.87 27.04 -9.87
CA MET A 55 -8.78 26.11 -10.26
C MET A 55 -9.21 25.16 -11.38
N PHE A 56 -10.43 24.63 -11.32
CA PHE A 56 -10.93 23.74 -12.36
C PHE A 56 -11.09 24.46 -13.71
N LEU A 57 -11.60 25.70 -13.69
CA LEU A 57 -11.69 26.52 -14.89
C LEU A 57 -10.32 26.88 -15.49
N GLU A 58 -9.30 27.04 -14.65
CA GLU A 58 -7.92 27.24 -15.10
C GLU A 58 -7.38 26.01 -15.84
N TYR A 59 -7.65 24.81 -15.34
CA TYR A 59 -7.28 23.57 -16.04
C TYR A 59 -7.92 23.50 -17.43
N LEU A 60 -9.22 23.75 -17.53
CA LEU A 60 -9.97 23.68 -18.79
C LEU A 60 -9.57 24.74 -19.82
N LYS A 61 -8.94 25.83 -19.40
CA LYS A 61 -8.42 26.88 -20.29
C LYS A 61 -6.98 26.62 -20.74
N SER A 62 -6.28 25.71 -20.07
CA SER A 62 -4.89 25.40 -20.41
C SER A 62 -4.82 24.54 -21.69
N PRO A 63 -3.71 24.64 -22.46
CA PRO A 63 -3.50 23.82 -23.65
C PRO A 63 -3.62 22.32 -23.37
N ILE A 64 -4.00 21.56 -24.40
CA ILE A 64 -4.09 20.11 -24.31
C ILE A 64 -2.73 19.50 -24.70
N VAL A 65 -2.23 18.61 -23.85
CA VAL A 65 -1.05 17.78 -24.08
C VAL A 65 -1.50 16.40 -24.54
N GLN A 66 -0.84 15.87 -25.56
CA GLN A 66 -1.00 14.48 -26.00
C GLN A 66 0.04 13.60 -25.30
N LEU A 67 -0.43 12.56 -24.63
CA LEU A 67 0.40 11.55 -23.98
C LEU A 67 0.33 10.28 -24.82
N ILE A 68 1.45 9.89 -25.42
CA ILE A 68 1.56 8.63 -26.16
C ILE A 68 2.06 7.58 -25.16
N VAL A 69 1.20 6.62 -24.81
CA VAL A 69 1.47 5.63 -23.75
C VAL A 69 1.61 4.24 -24.37
N GLY A 70 2.63 3.49 -23.91
CA GLY A 70 2.93 2.16 -24.42
C GLY A 70 3.77 2.20 -25.71
N ALA A 71 4.00 1.01 -26.29
CA ALA A 71 4.83 0.86 -27.47
C ALA A 71 4.24 -0.20 -28.42
N GLY A 72 4.50 -0.05 -29.72
CA GLY A 72 4.07 -1.01 -30.74
C GLY A 72 2.55 -1.05 -30.90
N ASP A 73 1.97 -2.25 -30.91
CA ASP A 73 0.53 -2.45 -31.14
C ASP A 73 -0.34 -1.99 -29.95
N ASP A 74 0.25 -1.81 -28.77
CA ASP A 74 -0.44 -1.34 -27.55
C ASP A 74 -0.33 0.19 -27.36
N GLU A 75 0.27 0.92 -28.32
CA GLU A 75 0.40 2.36 -28.27
C GLU A 75 -0.97 3.04 -28.26
N THR A 76 -1.23 3.86 -27.25
CA THR A 76 -2.48 4.57 -27.08
C THR A 76 -2.23 6.04 -26.76
N THR A 77 -2.90 6.93 -27.49
CA THR A 77 -2.85 8.38 -27.22
C THR A 77 -3.93 8.78 -26.23
N LEU A 78 -3.52 9.37 -25.11
CA LEU A 78 -4.39 10.05 -24.15
C LEU A 78 -4.22 11.57 -24.28
N THR A 79 -5.23 12.33 -23.86
CA THR A 79 -5.16 13.79 -23.84
C THR A 79 -5.45 14.33 -22.45
N ALA A 80 -4.63 15.28 -21.99
CA ALA A 80 -4.82 15.92 -20.68
C ALA A 80 -4.46 17.41 -20.74
N HIS A 81 -4.94 18.18 -19.77
CA HIS A 81 -4.70 19.61 -19.69
C HIS A 81 -3.27 19.89 -19.15
N LYS A 82 -2.54 20.81 -19.79
CA LYS A 82 -1.16 21.20 -19.41
C LYS A 82 -1.08 21.57 -17.93
N ALA A 83 -2.02 22.37 -17.43
CA ALA A 83 -2.03 22.81 -16.03
C ALA A 83 -2.23 21.68 -15.02
N ILE A 84 -2.85 20.57 -15.41
CA ILE A 84 -3.03 19.38 -14.58
C ILE A 84 -1.74 18.56 -14.54
N LEU A 85 -1.11 18.36 -15.69
CA LEU A 85 0.15 17.64 -15.79
C LEU A 85 1.29 18.38 -15.08
N SER A 86 1.32 19.72 -15.16
CA SER A 86 2.35 20.56 -14.52
C SER A 86 2.39 20.46 -12.99
N LYS A 87 1.43 19.80 -12.33
CA LYS A 87 1.54 19.50 -10.89
C LYS A 87 2.60 18.45 -10.59
N SER A 88 2.91 17.59 -11.54
CA SER A 88 4.05 16.68 -11.46
C SER A 88 5.32 17.44 -11.82
N PRO A 89 6.37 17.42 -10.97
CA PRO A 89 7.66 18.02 -11.30
C PRO A 89 8.25 17.48 -12.61
N TYR A 90 8.08 16.18 -12.86
CA TYR A 90 8.53 15.51 -14.08
C TYR A 90 7.90 16.14 -15.35
N PHE A 91 6.57 16.26 -15.37
CA PHE A 91 5.89 16.88 -16.51
C PHE A 91 6.12 18.39 -16.57
N SER A 92 6.23 19.08 -15.43
CA SER A 92 6.53 20.52 -15.38
C SER A 92 7.84 20.84 -16.11
N GLU A 93 8.89 20.04 -15.86
CA GLU A 93 10.19 20.18 -16.51
C GLU A 93 10.08 19.95 -18.03
N ILE A 94 9.46 18.83 -18.45
CA ILE A 94 9.30 18.49 -19.87
C ILE A 94 8.47 19.53 -20.61
N LEU A 95 7.33 19.94 -20.05
CA LEU A 95 6.39 20.88 -20.66
C LEU A 95 6.92 22.33 -20.66
N SER A 96 7.95 22.63 -19.89
CA SER A 96 8.64 23.93 -19.94
C SER A 96 9.60 24.05 -21.12
N ALA A 97 10.07 22.92 -21.65
CA ALA A 97 10.97 22.86 -22.79
C ALA A 97 10.26 22.75 -24.14
N LEU A 98 8.95 22.46 -24.14
CA LEU A 98 8.13 22.30 -25.34
C LEU A 98 7.39 23.60 -25.69
N ASP A 99 7.26 23.84 -26.99
CA ASP A 99 6.43 24.93 -27.52
C ASP A 99 4.94 24.62 -27.31
N ASP A 100 4.14 25.65 -27.02
CA ASP A 100 2.70 25.50 -26.75
C ASP A 100 1.90 24.98 -27.97
N ASP A 101 2.46 25.09 -29.18
CA ASP A 101 1.84 24.61 -30.41
C ASP A 101 2.06 23.11 -30.67
N ALA A 102 2.96 22.45 -29.93
CA ALA A 102 3.36 21.05 -30.14
C ALA A 102 3.60 20.28 -28.83
N LEU A 103 2.56 20.16 -28.01
CA LEU A 103 2.62 19.49 -26.69
C LEU A 103 2.38 17.98 -26.81
N VAL A 104 3.42 17.24 -27.19
CA VAL A 104 3.41 15.76 -27.25
C VAL A 104 4.46 15.20 -26.29
N VAL A 105 4.07 14.25 -25.44
CA VAL A 105 4.96 13.56 -24.51
C VAL A 105 4.82 12.05 -24.69
N GLU A 106 5.94 11.37 -24.88
CA GLU A 106 6.00 9.92 -25.06
C GLU A 106 6.35 9.21 -23.73
N LEU A 107 5.61 8.14 -23.43
CA LEU A 107 5.72 7.32 -22.24
C LEU A 107 5.71 5.83 -22.65
N PRO A 108 6.75 5.36 -23.36
CA PRO A 108 6.75 4.02 -23.97
C PRO A 108 6.79 2.88 -22.95
N ASP A 109 7.41 3.11 -21.80
CA ASP A 109 7.57 2.10 -20.74
C ASP A 109 6.37 2.04 -19.78
N GLU A 110 5.40 2.94 -19.92
CA GLU A 110 4.30 3.08 -18.97
C GLU A 110 3.06 2.30 -19.38
N SER A 111 2.37 1.75 -18.38
CA SER A 111 1.11 1.03 -18.56
C SER A 111 -0.05 2.00 -18.75
N LEU A 112 -0.91 1.75 -19.74
CA LEU A 112 -2.12 2.55 -20.00
C LEU A 112 -2.98 2.71 -18.74
N ASP A 113 -3.24 1.62 -18.02
CA ASP A 113 -4.01 1.64 -16.77
C ASP A 113 -3.38 2.51 -15.68
N ALA A 114 -2.05 2.50 -15.55
CA ALA A 114 -1.35 3.29 -14.54
C ALA A 114 -1.41 4.78 -14.86
N VAL A 115 -1.22 5.15 -16.14
CA VAL A 115 -1.38 6.54 -16.61
C VAL A 115 -2.84 6.99 -16.46
N GLY A 116 -3.80 6.13 -16.77
CA GLY A 116 -5.23 6.40 -16.54
C GLY A 116 -5.55 6.68 -15.08
N CYS A 117 -5.03 5.88 -14.15
CA CYS A 117 -5.18 6.10 -12.71
C CYS A 117 -4.49 7.40 -12.26
N PHE A 118 -3.29 7.69 -12.76
CA PHE A 118 -2.59 8.96 -12.50
C PHE A 118 -3.42 10.15 -12.95
N LEU A 119 -3.95 10.13 -14.18
CA LEU A 119 -4.78 11.21 -14.69
C LEU A 119 -6.03 11.38 -13.83
N GLN A 120 -6.75 10.30 -13.52
CA GLN A 120 -7.93 10.34 -12.66
C GLN A 120 -7.63 10.97 -11.29
N TYR A 121 -6.51 10.57 -10.68
CA TYR A 121 -6.02 11.17 -9.44
C TYR A 121 -5.75 12.66 -9.61
N GLN A 122 -5.15 13.07 -10.72
CA GLN A 122 -4.77 14.47 -10.90
C GLN A 122 -5.98 15.40 -11.03
N TYR A 123 -7.11 14.90 -11.54
CA TYR A 123 -8.40 15.61 -11.61
C TYR A 123 -9.18 15.56 -10.30
N THR A 124 -9.21 14.41 -9.61
CA THR A 124 -10.18 14.17 -8.52
C THR A 124 -9.56 14.01 -7.14
N GLY A 125 -8.24 13.88 -7.05
CA GLY A 125 -7.50 13.54 -5.83
C GLY A 125 -7.56 12.05 -5.47
N GLU A 126 -8.21 11.23 -6.28
CA GLU A 126 -8.40 9.80 -6.04
C GLU A 126 -8.46 9.04 -7.38
N TYR A 127 -8.24 7.73 -7.38
CA TYR A 127 -8.43 6.90 -8.57
C TYR A 127 -9.23 5.63 -8.24
N PHE A 128 -9.77 4.97 -9.25
CA PHE A 128 -10.61 3.80 -9.03
C PHE A 128 -9.79 2.50 -8.84
N PRO A 129 -10.15 1.61 -7.88
CA PRO A 129 -11.22 1.75 -6.89
C PRO A 129 -10.88 2.74 -5.78
N ARG A 130 -11.87 3.49 -5.31
CA ARG A 130 -11.70 4.50 -4.25
C ARG A 130 -11.65 3.84 -2.89
N ARG A 131 -10.96 4.46 -1.93
CA ARG A 131 -11.04 4.03 -0.52
C ARG A 131 -12.42 4.37 0.05
N LEU A 132 -13.04 3.41 0.72
CA LEU A 132 -14.30 3.62 1.41
C LEU A 132 -14.02 4.24 2.79
N ALA A 133 -14.74 5.29 3.15
CA ALA A 133 -14.63 5.89 4.47
C ALA A 133 -15.19 4.99 5.57
N ASP A 134 -16.20 4.18 5.22
CA ASP A 134 -16.99 3.37 6.15
C ASP A 134 -16.33 2.02 6.49
N SER A 135 -15.23 1.67 5.81
CA SER A 135 -14.49 0.44 6.06
C SER A 135 -12.98 0.73 5.97
N PRO A 136 -12.20 0.53 7.05
CA PRO A 136 -10.78 0.85 7.07
C PRO A 136 -9.99 0.12 5.96
N ASP A 137 -10.45 -1.07 5.58
CA ASP A 137 -9.85 -1.92 4.54
C ASP A 137 -10.67 -1.96 3.23
N GLY A 138 -11.76 -1.19 3.16
CA GLY A 138 -12.68 -1.23 2.03
C GLY A 138 -12.18 -0.45 0.82
N LEU A 139 -12.12 -1.13 -0.33
CA LEU A 139 -12.08 -0.50 -1.64
C LEU A 139 -13.48 -0.55 -2.27
N GLU A 140 -13.81 0.46 -3.07
CA GLU A 140 -15.03 0.47 -3.86
C GLU A 140 -15.10 -0.80 -4.72
N PRO A 141 -16.22 -1.54 -4.70
CA PRO A 141 -16.30 -2.83 -5.39
C PRO A 141 -16.25 -2.64 -6.90
N ASP A 142 -15.38 -3.42 -7.55
CA ASP A 142 -15.31 -3.52 -8.99
C ASP A 142 -15.95 -4.83 -9.45
N PRO A 143 -17.14 -4.81 -10.09
CA PRO A 143 -17.80 -6.03 -10.54
C PRO A 143 -17.04 -6.75 -11.67
N SER A 144 -16.05 -6.09 -12.30
CA SER A 144 -15.21 -6.70 -13.34
C SER A 144 -14.05 -7.52 -12.77
N VAL A 145 -13.82 -7.45 -11.45
CA VAL A 145 -12.67 -8.04 -10.79
C VAL A 145 -13.11 -8.96 -9.65
N PRO A 146 -12.51 -10.15 -9.48
CA PRO A 146 -12.84 -11.04 -8.37
C PRO A 146 -12.45 -10.46 -7.01
N ALA A 147 -13.17 -10.85 -5.96
CA ALA A 147 -12.89 -10.40 -4.59
C ALA A 147 -11.51 -10.84 -4.06
N ILE A 148 -11.01 -11.98 -4.54
CA ILE A 148 -9.66 -12.48 -4.22
C ILE A 148 -8.82 -12.40 -5.49
N ASP A 149 -7.68 -11.74 -5.39
CA ASP A 149 -6.71 -11.62 -6.47
C ASP A 149 -5.86 -12.89 -6.59
N SER A 150 -6.30 -13.81 -7.46
CA SER A 150 -5.59 -15.06 -7.72
C SER A 150 -4.42 -14.92 -8.69
N THR A 151 -4.35 -13.82 -9.44
CA THR A 151 -3.36 -13.61 -10.52
C THR A 151 -2.32 -12.55 -10.18
N GLY A 152 -2.59 -11.71 -9.19
CA GLY A 152 -1.80 -10.54 -8.86
C GLY A 152 -2.18 -9.30 -9.69
N ALA A 153 -3.19 -9.36 -10.55
CA ALA A 153 -3.55 -8.25 -11.43
C ALA A 153 -3.97 -6.98 -10.66
N GLN A 154 -4.67 -7.13 -9.54
CA GLN A 154 -5.08 -6.00 -8.70
C GLN A 154 -3.85 -5.40 -7.98
N LEU A 155 -3.01 -6.27 -7.42
CA LEU A 155 -1.76 -5.84 -6.77
C LEU A 155 -0.87 -5.10 -7.76
N LEU A 156 -0.68 -5.66 -8.95
CA LEU A 156 0.15 -5.10 -10.01
C LEU A 156 -0.39 -3.78 -10.53
N LYS A 157 -1.71 -3.61 -10.63
CA LYS A 157 -2.32 -2.31 -10.98
C LYS A 157 -1.84 -1.22 -10.03
N HIS A 158 -1.92 -1.44 -8.73
CA HIS A 158 -1.49 -0.44 -7.75
C HIS A 158 0.03 -0.32 -7.62
N ALA A 159 0.77 -1.42 -7.80
CA ALA A 159 2.23 -1.40 -7.85
C ALA A 159 2.76 -0.54 -9.00
N ARG A 160 2.14 -0.64 -10.19
CA ARG A 160 2.48 0.20 -11.35
C ARG A 160 2.17 1.68 -11.10
N VAL A 161 1.03 1.99 -10.45
CA VAL A 161 0.74 3.37 -10.05
C VAL A 161 1.75 3.88 -9.02
N TYR A 162 2.18 3.03 -8.09
CA TYR A 162 3.19 3.37 -7.09
C TYR A 162 4.55 3.71 -7.73
N THR A 163 5.04 2.89 -8.66
CA THR A 163 6.30 3.15 -9.38
C THR A 163 6.19 4.37 -10.28
N LEU A 164 5.06 4.54 -10.98
CA LEU A 164 4.79 5.72 -11.80
C LEU A 164 4.77 6.99 -10.93
N ALA A 165 4.11 6.96 -9.77
CA ALA A 165 4.05 8.11 -8.86
C ALA A 165 5.44 8.53 -8.36
N GLN A 166 6.33 7.56 -8.12
CA GLN A 166 7.73 7.85 -7.79
C GLN A 166 8.45 8.54 -8.95
N LYS A 167 8.33 8.01 -10.18
CA LYS A 167 8.92 8.61 -11.39
C LYS A 167 8.40 10.03 -11.64
N LEU A 168 7.10 10.25 -11.42
CA LEU A 168 6.44 11.53 -11.62
C LEU A 168 6.68 12.54 -10.48
N GLY A 169 7.32 12.15 -9.38
CA GLY A 169 7.54 13.02 -8.22
C GLY A 169 6.27 13.36 -7.45
N LEU A 170 5.33 12.41 -7.34
CA LEU A 170 4.03 12.58 -6.69
C LEU A 170 3.94 11.75 -5.39
N PRO A 171 4.45 12.25 -4.25
CA PRO A 171 4.50 11.49 -2.99
C PRO A 171 3.13 11.11 -2.44
N ASP A 172 2.12 11.96 -2.62
CA ASP A 172 0.75 11.71 -2.16
C ASP A 172 0.08 10.58 -2.96
N LEU A 173 0.29 10.55 -4.28
CA LEU A 173 -0.17 9.44 -5.13
C LEU A 173 0.57 8.14 -4.79
N LYS A 174 1.88 8.23 -4.53
CA LYS A 174 2.69 7.08 -4.10
C LYS A 174 2.14 6.49 -2.79
N THR A 175 1.83 7.34 -1.82
CA THR A 175 1.24 6.95 -0.53
C THR A 175 -0.15 6.37 -0.70
N LEU A 176 -0.99 6.98 -1.55
CA LEU A 176 -2.32 6.48 -1.87
C LEU A 176 -2.25 5.07 -2.48
N ALA A 177 -1.39 4.86 -3.48
CA ALA A 177 -1.21 3.57 -4.12
C ALA A 177 -0.71 2.50 -3.14
N HIS A 178 0.27 2.85 -2.30
CA HIS A 178 0.75 1.97 -1.23
C HIS A 178 -0.37 1.55 -0.28
N SER A 179 -1.21 2.51 0.13
CA SER A 179 -2.36 2.27 0.99
C SER A 179 -3.35 1.29 0.34
N LYS A 180 -3.60 1.41 -0.97
CA LYS A 180 -4.52 0.49 -1.67
C LYS A 180 -3.96 -0.92 -1.84
N ILE A 181 -2.65 -1.06 -2.02
CA ILE A 181 -2.00 -2.39 -2.08
C ILE A 181 -2.31 -3.21 -0.83
N HIS A 182 -2.26 -2.58 0.35
CA HIS A 182 -2.51 -3.25 1.64
C HIS A 182 -3.96 -3.72 1.83
N ARG A 183 -4.89 -3.27 0.99
CA ARG A 183 -6.32 -3.61 1.06
C ARG A 183 -6.73 -4.70 0.07
N ILE A 184 -5.81 -5.19 -0.74
CA ILE A 184 -6.09 -6.26 -1.69
C ILE A 184 -5.88 -7.60 -0.99
N ASN A 185 -6.90 -8.45 -1.03
CA ASN A 185 -6.76 -9.84 -0.64
C ASN A 185 -6.29 -10.67 -1.84
N SER A 186 -5.21 -11.42 -1.65
CA SER A 186 -4.46 -12.07 -2.73
C SER A 186 -4.05 -13.49 -2.35
N THR A 187 -3.86 -14.33 -3.37
CA THR A 187 -3.30 -15.68 -3.18
C THR A 187 -1.77 -15.65 -3.23
N ALA A 188 -1.13 -16.75 -2.81
CA ALA A 188 0.32 -16.90 -2.90
C ALA A 188 0.86 -16.69 -4.33
N VAL A 189 0.11 -17.14 -5.33
CA VAL A 189 0.46 -16.97 -6.76
C VAL A 189 0.45 -15.49 -7.15
N GLY A 190 -0.60 -14.75 -6.78
CA GLY A 190 -0.67 -13.31 -7.04
C GLY A 190 0.43 -12.52 -6.33
N GLU A 191 0.79 -12.95 -5.12
CA GLU A 191 1.84 -12.33 -4.31
C GLU A 191 3.24 -12.59 -4.85
N ILE A 192 3.49 -13.74 -5.50
CA ILE A 192 4.75 -13.95 -6.23
C ILE A 192 4.83 -13.02 -7.43
N ALA A 193 3.75 -12.88 -8.21
CA ALA A 193 3.74 -11.99 -9.36
C ALA A 193 3.99 -10.53 -8.93
N TYR A 194 3.34 -10.11 -7.84
CA TYR A 194 3.56 -8.81 -7.22
C TYR A 194 4.99 -8.63 -6.71
N ALA A 195 5.54 -9.59 -5.98
CA ALA A 195 6.93 -9.54 -5.49
C ALA A 195 7.93 -9.41 -6.64
N ARG A 196 7.75 -10.19 -7.72
CA ARG A 196 8.60 -10.11 -8.92
C ARG A 196 8.60 -8.70 -9.51
N PHE A 197 7.43 -8.07 -9.62
CA PHE A 197 7.32 -6.70 -10.11
C PHE A 197 8.01 -5.70 -9.16
N VAL A 198 7.75 -5.77 -7.85
CA VAL A 198 8.34 -4.85 -6.87
C VAL A 198 9.86 -4.90 -6.91
N TYR A 199 10.47 -6.08 -6.87
CA TYR A 199 11.92 -6.21 -6.85
C TYR A 199 12.58 -5.87 -8.20
N GLY A 200 11.85 -6.01 -9.31
CA GLY A 200 12.32 -5.62 -10.63
C GLY A 200 12.18 -4.13 -10.98
N ASN A 201 11.23 -3.41 -10.35
CA ASN A 201 10.85 -2.04 -10.74
C ASN A 201 11.03 -0.99 -9.64
N THR A 202 11.54 -1.36 -8.47
CA THR A 202 11.85 -0.43 -7.37
C THR A 202 13.32 -0.53 -6.99
N PRO A 203 13.94 0.54 -6.46
CA PRO A 203 15.31 0.47 -5.96
C PRO A 203 15.38 -0.27 -4.61
N ALA A 204 16.59 -0.72 -4.22
CA ALA A 204 16.79 -1.56 -3.04
C ALA A 204 16.54 -0.85 -1.70
N ASP A 205 16.61 0.48 -1.69
CA ASP A 205 16.33 1.34 -0.56
C ASP A 205 14.83 1.62 -0.36
N ASP A 206 13.96 1.21 -1.28
CA ASP A 206 12.51 1.35 -1.11
C ASP A 206 11.93 0.28 -0.17
N VAL A 207 12.28 0.41 1.10
CA VAL A 207 11.83 -0.46 2.18
C VAL A 207 10.31 -0.37 2.37
N THR A 208 9.68 0.74 1.97
CA THR A 208 8.25 0.96 2.22
C THR A 208 7.39 -0.08 1.52
N ILE A 209 7.66 -0.37 0.24
CA ILE A 209 6.94 -1.40 -0.52
C ILE A 209 7.60 -2.78 -0.41
N ARG A 210 8.92 -2.87 -0.22
CA ARG A 210 9.64 -4.17 -0.14
C ARG A 210 9.46 -4.90 1.18
N LYS A 211 9.40 -4.19 2.31
CA LYS A 211 9.28 -4.81 3.65
C LYS A 211 7.95 -5.55 3.83
N PRO A 212 6.78 -5.00 3.45
CA PRO A 212 5.52 -5.74 3.50
C PRO A 212 5.53 -7.01 2.65
N VAL A 213 6.11 -6.94 1.45
CA VAL A 213 6.28 -8.11 0.56
C VAL A 213 7.11 -9.18 1.26
N ALA A 214 8.29 -8.84 1.79
CA ALA A 214 9.13 -9.81 2.48
C ALA A 214 8.46 -10.37 3.75
N ALA A 215 7.70 -9.54 4.49
CA ALA A 215 6.98 -9.95 5.69
C ALA A 215 5.85 -10.94 5.40
N PHE A 216 5.14 -10.77 4.28
CA PHE A 216 4.12 -11.71 3.82
C PHE A 216 4.70 -13.12 3.69
N TRP A 217 5.86 -13.25 3.02
CA TRP A 217 6.53 -14.54 2.82
C TRP A 217 7.19 -15.09 4.08
N ALA A 218 7.75 -14.23 4.93
CA ALA A 218 8.36 -14.64 6.19
C ALA A 218 7.33 -15.26 7.15
N THR A 219 6.10 -14.71 7.21
CA THR A 219 5.04 -15.19 8.08
C THR A 219 4.36 -16.47 7.54
N ARG A 220 4.33 -16.66 6.22
CA ARG A 220 3.68 -17.80 5.54
C ARG A 220 4.67 -18.86 5.05
N SER A 221 5.70 -19.14 5.86
CA SER A 221 6.77 -20.10 5.51
C SER A 221 6.31 -21.54 5.19
N HIS A 222 5.08 -21.93 5.56
CA HIS A 222 4.49 -23.23 5.21
C HIS A 222 3.98 -23.27 3.76
N VAL A 223 3.32 -22.20 3.30
CA VAL A 223 2.87 -22.02 1.91
C VAL A 223 4.06 -22.07 0.96
N LEU A 224 5.15 -21.39 1.32
CA LEU A 224 6.39 -21.35 0.54
C LEU A 224 6.98 -22.75 0.27
N ARG A 225 6.84 -23.70 1.21
CA ARG A 225 7.41 -25.05 1.09
C ARG A 225 6.51 -26.06 0.37
N HIS A 226 5.22 -25.80 0.27
CA HIS A 226 4.26 -26.79 -0.21
C HIS A 226 3.49 -26.36 -1.46
N GLU A 227 3.31 -25.06 -1.67
CA GLU A 227 2.45 -24.53 -2.74
C GLU A 227 3.20 -23.73 -3.80
N ALA A 228 4.32 -23.09 -3.45
CA ALA A 228 5.01 -22.15 -4.32
C ALA A 228 6.54 -22.30 -4.30
N GLU A 229 7.06 -23.51 -4.05
CA GLU A 229 8.50 -23.76 -3.88
C GLU A 229 9.29 -23.41 -5.14
N ASP A 230 8.82 -23.86 -6.30
CA ASP A 230 9.52 -23.67 -7.58
C ASP A 230 9.56 -22.19 -7.98
N GLU A 231 8.43 -21.49 -7.84
CA GLU A 231 8.33 -20.07 -8.12
C GLU A 231 9.13 -19.23 -7.12
N PHE A 232 9.10 -19.57 -5.83
CA PHE A 232 9.89 -18.89 -4.81
C PHE A 232 11.39 -19.07 -5.07
N LYS A 233 11.82 -20.27 -5.45
CA LYS A 233 13.20 -20.57 -5.82
C LYS A 233 13.62 -19.76 -7.06
N ALA A 234 12.79 -19.73 -8.10
CA ALA A 234 13.04 -18.92 -9.28
C ALA A 234 13.17 -17.43 -8.92
N MET A 235 12.30 -16.93 -8.06
CA MET A 235 12.35 -15.55 -7.55
C MET A 235 13.68 -15.28 -6.84
N CYS A 236 14.09 -16.13 -5.90
CA CYS A 236 15.36 -15.95 -5.17
C CYS A 236 16.60 -15.96 -6.07
N LEU A 237 16.56 -16.71 -7.18
CA LEU A 237 17.65 -16.75 -8.15
C LEU A 237 17.68 -15.51 -9.04
N GLU A 238 16.52 -14.96 -9.39
CA GLU A 238 16.40 -13.77 -10.23
C GLU A 238 16.64 -12.47 -9.44
N TYR A 239 16.11 -12.39 -8.22
CA TYR A 239 16.25 -11.26 -7.31
C TYR A 239 16.83 -11.73 -5.97
N PRO A 240 18.17 -11.89 -5.84
CA PRO A 240 18.80 -12.37 -4.61
C PRO A 240 18.47 -11.55 -3.36
N GLN A 241 18.24 -10.24 -3.52
CA GLN A 241 17.85 -9.35 -2.43
C GLN A 241 16.52 -9.78 -1.78
N PHE A 242 15.57 -10.31 -2.55
CA PHE A 242 14.31 -10.81 -1.99
C PHE A 242 14.53 -11.98 -1.02
N GLY A 243 15.36 -12.95 -1.42
CA GLY A 243 15.70 -14.07 -0.55
C GLY A 243 16.39 -13.60 0.73
N PHE A 244 17.27 -12.60 0.63
CA PHE A 244 17.92 -11.97 1.78
C PHE A 244 16.93 -11.26 2.71
N ASP A 245 16.00 -10.48 2.17
CA ASP A 245 15.00 -9.73 2.94
C ASP A 245 14.04 -10.68 3.68
N VAL A 246 13.57 -11.74 2.99
CA VAL A 246 12.73 -12.77 3.61
C VAL A 246 13.49 -13.53 4.70
N LEU A 247 14.73 -13.96 4.43
CA LEU A 247 15.54 -14.69 5.42
C LEU A 247 15.82 -13.84 6.65
N SER A 248 16.17 -12.56 6.46
CA SER A 248 16.44 -11.63 7.55
C SER A 248 15.22 -11.49 8.46
N LEU A 249 14.03 -11.29 7.89
CA LEU A 249 12.79 -11.22 8.68
C LEU A 249 12.45 -12.52 9.41
N VAL A 250 12.70 -13.69 8.81
CA VAL A 250 12.50 -14.98 9.48
C VAL A 250 13.47 -15.15 10.65
N LEU A 251 14.73 -14.75 10.48
CA LEU A 251 15.73 -14.80 11.55
C LEU A 251 15.38 -13.84 12.69
N ASP A 252 14.98 -12.61 12.38
CA ASP A 252 14.54 -11.61 13.37
C ASP A 252 13.33 -12.12 14.17
N GLN A 253 12.34 -12.73 13.49
CA GLN A 253 11.18 -13.32 14.15
C GLN A 253 11.56 -14.49 15.07
N ARG A 254 12.54 -15.31 14.67
CA ARG A 254 13.03 -16.42 15.49
C ARG A 254 13.79 -15.94 16.71
N GLU A 255 14.65 -14.93 16.55
CA GLU A 255 15.38 -14.32 17.67
C GLU A 255 14.41 -13.69 18.67
N LYS A 256 13.42 -12.94 18.18
CA LYS A 256 12.36 -12.36 19.02
C LYS A 256 11.62 -13.43 19.84
N ARG A 257 11.16 -14.50 19.19
CA ARG A 257 10.48 -15.62 19.87
C ARG A 257 11.37 -16.36 20.87
N ALA A 258 12.67 -16.43 20.62
CA ALA A 258 13.62 -17.05 21.54
C ALA A 258 13.80 -16.20 22.80
N ARG A 259 13.96 -14.88 22.65
CA ARG A 259 14.06 -13.92 23.76
C ARG A 259 12.78 -13.93 24.61
N GLU A 260 11.61 -13.89 23.98
CA GLU A 260 10.32 -13.97 24.69
C GLU A 260 10.21 -15.26 25.53
N ARG A 261 10.68 -16.41 25.01
CA ARG A 261 10.72 -17.67 25.77
C ARG A 261 11.72 -17.66 26.93
N GLU A 262 12.83 -16.96 26.81
CA GLU A 262 13.82 -16.82 27.89
C GLU A 262 13.31 -15.87 28.99
N GLU A 263 12.59 -14.81 28.61
CA GLU A 263 11.95 -13.86 29.53
C GLU A 263 10.76 -14.50 30.28
N GLU A 264 9.88 -15.22 29.57
CA GLU A 264 8.79 -16.01 30.19
C GLU A 264 9.30 -17.25 30.95
N GLY A 265 10.50 -17.73 30.58
CA GLY A 265 11.19 -18.89 31.14
C GLY A 265 11.92 -18.64 32.46
N THR A 266 11.70 -17.49 33.12
CA THR A 266 12.18 -17.25 34.50
C THR A 266 11.06 -17.50 35.53
N PRO A 267 10.75 -18.76 35.90
CA PRO A 267 10.00 -19.02 37.11
C PRO A 267 10.94 -18.71 38.29
N GLY A 268 10.62 -17.67 39.04
CA GLY A 268 11.13 -17.48 40.39
C GLY A 268 10.82 -18.71 41.24
N GLY A 269 11.74 -19.67 41.23
CA GLY A 269 11.73 -20.85 42.06
C GLY A 269 12.03 -20.48 43.51
N THR A 270 11.07 -19.87 44.21
CA THR A 270 11.08 -19.89 45.68
C THR A 270 10.62 -21.26 46.14
N LYS A 271 11.62 -22.09 46.39
CA LYS A 271 11.64 -23.35 47.17
C LYS A 271 10.42 -23.52 48.07
N GLY A 272 9.78 -24.67 47.95
CA GLY A 272 8.70 -25.12 48.81
C GLY A 272 8.95 -24.83 50.29
N ARG A 273 8.09 -23.97 50.87
CA ARG A 273 7.92 -23.89 52.32
C ARG A 273 7.35 -25.23 52.78
N LYS A 274 8.22 -26.06 53.36
CA LYS A 274 7.85 -27.26 54.11
C LYS A 274 6.73 -26.89 55.09
N ARG A 275 5.55 -27.50 54.93
CA ARG A 275 4.50 -27.48 55.94
C ARG A 275 5.07 -28.08 57.22
N MET A 276 5.22 -27.25 58.25
CA MET A 276 5.62 -27.67 59.58
C MET A 276 4.45 -28.45 60.19
N ARG A 277 4.65 -29.75 60.44
CA ARG A 277 3.67 -30.60 61.14
C ARG A 277 3.61 -30.15 62.61
N PRO A 278 2.42 -29.95 63.20
CA PRO A 278 2.34 -29.78 64.65
C PRO A 278 2.58 -31.14 65.32
N SER A 279 3.57 -31.19 66.20
CA SER A 279 3.77 -32.31 67.12
C SER A 279 2.70 -32.24 68.21
N VAL A 280 1.86 -33.28 68.27
CA VAL A 280 1.07 -33.61 69.45
C VAL A 280 2.03 -33.95 70.59
N ASN A 281 1.85 -33.31 71.74
CA ASN A 281 2.33 -33.83 73.01
C ASN A 281 1.16 -33.87 74.00
N ILE A 282 1.18 -34.95 74.77
CA ILE A 282 0.26 -35.44 75.80
C ILE A 282 -0.01 -34.40 76.88
#